data_AF-A0A421GCI3-F1
#
_entry.id   AF-A0A421GCI3-F1
#
_cell.length_a   1.000
_cell.length_b   1.000
_cell.length_c   1.000
_cell.angle_alpha   90.00
_cell.angle_beta   90.00
_cell.angle_gamma   90.00
#
_symmetry.space_group_name_H-M   'P 1'
#
loop_
_entity.id
_entity.type
_entity.pdbx_description
1 polymer ?
#
loop_
_entity_poly.entity_id
_entity_poly.type
_entity_poly.pdbx_seq_one_letter_code
_entity_poly.pdbx_strand_id
1 'polypeptide(L)'
;MAVDVVDGAMCGAEELLEHWKLLSLYHKDVHMQLKRLENGPDGSLVATTTTSLIITENTLRNVYPHLVTTDNKEVGWSRLAKTLLNHRVVMHGSVRFIWDSNNSRVAHLETKADLFTPMLHLLGNIEDVARVFDSALITPECKMVCMGSPEI
;
A
#
# COMPACT_ATOMS: atom_id res chain seq x y z
N MET A 1 1.05 -0.35 21.22
CA MET A 1 0.00 0.56 20.70
C MET A 1 -1.23 0.39 21.59
N ALA A 2 -2.13 1.37 21.62
CA ALA A 2 -3.47 1.18 22.19
C ALA A 2 -4.21 0.09 21.39
N VAL A 3 -5.20 -0.55 22.01
CA VAL A 3 -5.94 -1.67 21.40
C VAL A 3 -6.78 -1.19 20.21
N ASP A 4 -7.27 0.04 20.31
CA ASP A 4 -8.16 0.76 19.41
C ASP A 4 -7.41 1.78 18.52
N VAL A 5 -6.14 1.52 18.23
CA VAL A 5 -5.32 2.41 17.40
C VAL A 5 -5.90 2.58 15.99
N VAL A 6 -6.12 3.82 15.55
CA VAL A 6 -6.72 4.11 14.24
C VAL A 6 -5.66 4.56 13.24
N ASP A 7 -5.78 4.15 11.96
CA ASP A 7 -5.01 4.67 10.81
C ASP A 7 -5.95 5.07 9.65
N GLY A 8 -6.42 6.31 9.71
CA GLY A 8 -7.44 6.81 8.79
C GLY A 8 -8.74 6.02 8.92
N ALA A 9 -9.01 5.14 7.95
CA ALA A 9 -10.18 4.26 7.96
C ALA A 9 -9.93 2.90 8.63
N MET A 10 -8.67 2.54 8.91
CA MET A 10 -8.35 1.27 9.58
C MET A 10 -8.43 1.43 11.09
N CYS A 11 -9.04 0.50 11.80
CA CYS A 11 -9.23 0.51 13.24
C CYS A 11 -8.63 -0.73 13.90
N GLY A 12 -7.79 -0.50 14.90
CA GLY A 12 -7.10 -1.54 15.66
C GLY A 12 -5.75 -1.93 15.08
N ALA A 13 -4.90 -2.46 15.95
CA ALA A 13 -3.55 -2.90 15.57
C ALA A 13 -3.57 -4.09 14.60
N GLU A 14 -4.65 -4.88 14.61
CA GLU A 14 -4.81 -6.07 13.77
C GLU A 14 -4.96 -5.70 12.29
N GLU A 15 -5.75 -4.68 11.95
CA GLU A 15 -5.94 -4.26 10.55
C GLU A 15 -4.64 -3.73 9.94
N LEU A 16 -3.83 -3.02 10.74
CA LEU A 16 -2.51 -2.58 10.34
C LEU A 16 -1.57 -3.77 10.08
N LEU A 17 -1.57 -4.77 10.97
CA LEU A 17 -0.76 -5.97 10.81
C LEU A 17 -1.21 -6.78 9.58
N GLU A 18 -2.52 -6.90 9.35
CA GLU A 18 -3.04 -7.58 8.17
C GLU A 18 -2.64 -6.85 6.88
N HIS A 19 -2.69 -5.52 6.87
CA HIS A 19 -2.20 -4.73 5.73
C HIS A 19 -0.73 -5.04 5.41
N TRP A 20 0.15 -5.03 6.42
CA TRP A 20 1.57 -5.37 6.25
C TRP A 20 1.79 -6.82 5.82
N LYS A 21 0.98 -7.74 6.34
CA LYS A 21 0.99 -9.15 5.96
C LYS A 21 0.61 -9.32 4.49
N LEU A 22 -0.47 -8.69 4.01
CA LEU A 22 -0.89 -8.77 2.61
C LEU A 22 0.14 -8.14 1.67
N LEU A 23 0.71 -6.98 2.02
CA LEU A 23 1.79 -6.38 1.24
C LEU A 23 2.98 -7.33 1.11
N SER A 24 3.41 -7.93 2.22
CA SER A 24 4.55 -8.86 2.27
C SER A 24 4.27 -10.20 1.59
N LEU A 25 3.01 -10.65 1.60
CA LEU A 25 2.57 -11.89 0.98
C LEU A 25 2.50 -11.75 -0.55
N TYR A 26 2.01 -10.61 -1.04
CA TYR A 26 1.76 -10.41 -2.47
C TYR A 26 2.94 -9.81 -3.23
N HIS A 27 3.79 -9.03 -2.58
CA HIS A 27 4.95 -8.40 -3.21
C HIS A 27 6.24 -9.06 -2.74
N LYS A 28 7.26 -9.05 -3.61
CA LYS A 28 8.59 -9.55 -3.24
C LYS A 28 9.45 -8.40 -2.74
N ASP A 29 10.36 -8.71 -1.80
CA ASP A 29 11.42 -7.79 -1.37
C ASP A 29 10.89 -6.44 -0.87
N VAL A 30 9.83 -6.52 -0.05
CA VAL A 30 9.24 -5.37 0.63
C VAL A 30 10.23 -4.85 1.67
N HIS A 31 10.65 -3.60 1.51
CA HIS A 31 11.61 -2.96 2.39
C HIS A 31 11.20 -1.52 2.69
N MET A 32 10.90 -1.24 3.97
CA MET A 32 10.60 0.10 4.46
C MET A 32 11.82 0.68 5.18
N GLN A 33 12.16 1.92 4.85
CA GLN A 33 13.25 2.67 5.45
C GLN A 33 12.74 3.96 6.07
N LEU A 34 13.10 4.19 7.33
CA LEU A 34 12.96 5.50 7.98
C LEU A 34 14.00 6.46 7.41
N LYS A 35 13.56 7.60 6.88
CA LYS A 35 14.44 8.65 6.35
C LYS A 35 14.64 9.78 7.33
N ARG A 36 13.59 10.12 8.07
CA ARG A 36 13.59 11.21 9.04
C ARG A 36 12.58 10.91 10.13
N LEU A 37 12.93 11.30 11.35
CA LEU A 37 12.04 11.26 12.50
C LEU A 37 12.11 12.62 13.19
N GLU A 38 10.96 13.25 13.38
CA GLU A 38 10.89 14.59 13.94
C GLU A 38 9.62 14.81 14.75
N ASN A 39 9.64 15.80 15.65
CA ASN A 39 8.46 16.18 16.41
C ASN A 39 7.46 16.87 15.48
N GLY A 40 6.23 16.38 15.47
CA GLY A 40 5.10 17.01 14.81
C GLY A 40 4.32 17.94 15.74
N PRO A 41 3.20 18.49 15.28
CA PRO A 41 2.32 19.32 16.09
C PRO A 41 1.72 18.53 17.25
N ASP A 42 1.36 19.23 18.33
CA ASP A 42 0.68 18.67 19.50
C ASP A 42 1.42 17.51 20.18
N GLY A 43 2.76 17.52 20.13
CA GLY A 43 3.59 16.47 20.72
C GLY A 43 3.56 15.13 19.95
N SER A 44 3.02 15.13 18.73
CA SER A 44 3.10 13.98 17.83
C SER A 44 4.52 13.72 17.33
N LEU A 45 4.76 12.55 16.77
CA LEU A 45 6.01 12.18 16.11
C LEU A 45 5.73 11.91 14.64
N VAL A 46 6.51 12.48 13.72
CA VAL A 46 6.36 12.25 12.28
C VAL A 46 7.57 11.50 11.77
N ALA A 47 7.32 10.33 11.17
CA ALA A 47 8.31 9.53 10.46
C ALA A 47 8.13 9.72 8.96
N THR A 48 9.15 10.20 8.25
CA THR A 48 9.20 10.16 6.79
C THR A 48 9.83 8.85 6.35
N THR A 49 9.21 8.14 5.42
CA THR A 49 9.63 6.81 4.99
C THR A 49 9.78 6.69 3.48
N THR A 50 10.60 5.74 3.05
CA THR A 50 10.53 5.18 1.70
C THR A 50 10.26 3.70 1.81
N THR A 51 9.36 3.19 1.00
CA THR A 51 9.09 1.76 0.93
C THR A 51 9.34 1.28 -0.49
N SER A 52 10.07 0.19 -0.64
CA SER A 52 10.30 -0.44 -1.94
C SER A 52 9.71 -1.84 -1.98
N LEU A 53 9.25 -2.26 -3.14
CA LEU A 53 8.72 -3.60 -3.39
C LEU A 53 8.94 -4.00 -4.85
N ILE A 54 8.85 -5.30 -5.15
CA ILE A 54 8.94 -5.83 -6.51
C ILE A 54 7.58 -6.42 -6.90
N ILE A 55 7.06 -5.97 -8.04
CA ILE A 55 5.85 -6.54 -8.65
C ILE A 55 6.23 -7.86 -9.34
N THR A 56 5.59 -8.94 -8.92
CA THR A 56 5.82 -10.30 -9.44
C THR A 56 4.57 -10.87 -10.08
N GLU A 57 4.64 -12.07 -10.65
CA GLU A 57 3.43 -12.78 -11.10
C GLU A 57 2.42 -12.99 -9.96
N ASN A 58 2.91 -13.27 -8.74
CA ASN A 58 2.07 -13.38 -7.55
C ASN A 58 1.37 -12.05 -7.24
N THR A 59 2.08 -10.93 -7.38
CA THR A 59 1.49 -9.59 -7.24
C THR A 59 0.39 -9.38 -8.28
N LEU A 60 0.67 -9.65 -9.55
CA LEU A 60 -0.30 -9.43 -10.62
C LEU A 60 -1.56 -10.27 -10.43
N ARG A 61 -1.43 -11.53 -10.01
CA ARG A 61 -2.58 -12.42 -9.76
C ARG A 61 -3.44 -11.98 -8.58
N ASN A 62 -2.84 -11.49 -7.51
CA ASN A 62 -3.54 -11.21 -6.25
C ASN A 62 -3.86 -9.74 -6.02
N VAL A 63 -3.21 -8.81 -6.74
CA VAL A 63 -3.36 -7.36 -6.56
C VAL A 63 -3.94 -6.71 -7.81
N TYR A 64 -3.60 -7.19 -9.00
CA TYR A 64 -4.08 -6.66 -10.28
C TYR A 64 -4.75 -7.75 -11.14
N PRO A 65 -5.71 -8.51 -10.60
CA PRO A 65 -6.25 -9.70 -11.26
C PRO A 65 -6.86 -9.40 -12.64
N HIS A 66 -7.42 -8.20 -12.83
CA HIS A 66 -7.99 -7.73 -14.10
C HIS A 66 -6.96 -7.56 -15.22
N LEU A 67 -5.67 -7.45 -14.90
CA LEU A 67 -4.59 -7.37 -15.88
C LEU A 67 -4.13 -8.74 -16.40
N VAL A 68 -4.69 -9.83 -15.83
CA VAL A 68 -4.40 -11.22 -16.18
C VAL A 68 -5.52 -11.76 -17.07
N THR A 69 -5.19 -12.17 -18.30
CA THR A 69 -6.17 -12.74 -19.23
C THR A 69 -6.22 -14.26 -19.07
N THR A 70 -7.42 -14.82 -18.96
CA THR A 70 -7.63 -16.27 -18.82
C THR A 70 -8.38 -16.81 -20.03
N ASP A 71 -7.81 -16.65 -21.22
CA ASP A 71 -8.39 -17.20 -22.45
C ASP A 71 -7.61 -18.44 -22.89
N ASN A 72 -8.33 -19.52 -23.22
CA ASN A 72 -7.80 -20.75 -23.85
C ASN A 72 -6.72 -21.53 -23.07
N LYS A 73 -6.85 -21.64 -21.74
CA LYS A 73 -6.00 -22.46 -20.85
C LYS A 73 -4.54 -22.00 -20.71
N GLU A 74 -4.14 -20.91 -21.34
CA GLU A 74 -2.87 -20.23 -21.09
C GLU A 74 -3.11 -18.95 -20.30
N VAL A 75 -2.32 -18.72 -19.24
CA VAL A 75 -2.35 -17.45 -18.53
C VAL A 75 -1.64 -16.41 -19.38
N GLY A 76 -2.41 -15.54 -20.03
CA GLY A 76 -1.88 -14.39 -20.74
C GLY A 76 -1.74 -13.18 -19.81
N TRP A 77 -0.76 -12.32 -20.12
CA TRP A 77 -0.58 -11.05 -19.43
C TRP A 77 -0.92 -9.90 -20.38
N SER A 78 -1.75 -8.95 -19.93
CA SER A 78 -1.99 -7.71 -20.66
C SER A 78 -0.68 -6.93 -20.89
N ARG A 79 -0.70 -5.94 -21.80
CA ARG A 79 0.44 -5.04 -22.01
C ARG A 79 0.88 -4.39 -20.69
N LEU A 80 -0.08 -3.92 -19.89
CA LEU A 80 0.18 -3.29 -18.59
C LEU A 80 0.80 -4.26 -17.61
N ALA A 81 0.26 -5.48 -17.47
CA ALA A 81 0.85 -6.52 -16.62
C ALA A 81 2.31 -6.81 -16.99
N LYS A 82 2.62 -6.92 -18.30
CA LYS A 82 4.00 -7.12 -18.78
C LYS A 82 4.92 -5.95 -18.44
N THR A 83 4.42 -4.72 -18.51
CA THR A 83 5.18 -3.53 -18.11
C THR A 83 5.45 -3.50 -16.62
N LEU A 84 4.50 -3.95 -15.78
CA LEU A 84 4.67 -3.97 -14.33
C LEU A 84 5.56 -5.12 -13.83
N LEU A 85 5.53 -6.27 -14.52
CA LEU A 85 6.20 -7.49 -14.09
C LEU A 85 7.71 -7.27 -13.87
N ASN A 86 8.21 -7.75 -12.73
CA ASN A 86 9.60 -7.66 -12.28
C ASN A 86 10.15 -6.24 -12.08
N HIS A 87 9.28 -5.22 -12.09
CA HIS A 87 9.71 -3.86 -11.76
C HIS A 87 9.74 -3.64 -10.25
N ARG A 88 10.80 -2.96 -9.82
CA ARG A 88 10.93 -2.44 -8.46
C ARG A 88 10.28 -1.07 -8.37
N VAL A 89 9.30 -0.96 -7.50
CA VAL A 89 8.62 0.29 -7.18
C VAL A 89 9.20 0.84 -5.89
N VAL A 90 9.44 2.15 -5.85
CA VAL A 90 9.86 2.88 -4.65
C VAL A 90 8.85 4.00 -4.41
N MET A 91 8.11 3.89 -3.32
CA MET A 91 7.12 4.87 -2.88
C MET A 91 7.64 5.67 -1.69
N HIS A 92 7.23 6.94 -1.63
CA HIS A 92 7.50 7.82 -0.51
C HIS A 92 6.27 7.87 0.39
N GLY A 93 6.49 8.04 1.68
CA GLY A 93 5.41 8.10 2.64
C GLY A 93 5.77 8.81 3.93
N SER A 94 4.77 8.91 4.80
CA SER A 94 4.93 9.41 6.15
C SER A 94 3.97 8.69 7.10
N VAL A 95 4.40 8.50 8.35
CA VAL A 95 3.56 8.01 9.43
C VAL A 95 3.59 9.03 10.57
N ARG A 96 2.45 9.58 10.94
CA ARG A 96 2.32 10.43 12.14
C ARG A 96 1.80 9.61 13.30
N PHE A 97 2.54 9.59 14.40
CA PHE A 97 2.19 8.91 15.64
C PHE A 97 1.61 9.93 16.63
N ILE A 98 0.39 9.66 17.10
CA ILE A 98 -0.33 10.47 18.06
C ILE A 98 -0.51 9.65 19.34
N TRP A 99 -0.19 10.25 20.47
CA TRP A 99 -0.14 9.59 21.77
C TRP A 99 -1.45 9.78 22.55
N ASP A 100 -1.87 8.75 23.29
CA ASP A 100 -2.84 8.87 24.37
C ASP A 100 -2.18 9.62 25.54
N SER A 101 -2.81 10.71 25.97
CA SER A 101 -2.35 11.54 27.09
C SER A 101 -2.32 10.80 28.42
N ASN A 102 -3.10 9.72 28.58
CA ASN A 102 -3.26 9.02 29.84
C ASN A 102 -2.24 7.89 30.04
N ASN A 103 -1.86 7.19 28.97
CA ASN A 103 -1.01 5.99 29.07
C ASN A 103 0.32 6.08 28.30
N SER A 104 0.64 7.22 27.67
CA SER A 104 1.85 7.40 26.84
C SER A 104 2.02 6.32 25.77
N ARG A 105 0.90 5.83 25.22
CA ARG A 105 0.86 4.83 24.14
C ARG A 105 0.42 5.49 22.84
N VAL A 106 0.89 4.99 21.70
CA VAL A 106 0.36 5.41 20.39
C VAL A 106 -1.12 5.02 20.30
N ALA A 107 -1.98 6.03 20.19
CA ALA A 107 -3.44 5.91 20.10
C ALA A 107 -3.94 6.09 18.67
N HIS A 108 -3.22 6.83 17.84
CA HIS A 108 -3.61 7.05 16.45
C HIS A 108 -2.37 7.16 15.57
N LEU A 109 -2.48 6.63 14.36
CA LEU A 109 -1.52 6.71 13.28
C LEU A 109 -2.16 7.45 12.11
N GLU A 110 -1.40 8.27 11.40
CA GLU A 110 -1.82 8.76 10.09
C GLU A 110 -0.77 8.35 9.08
N THR A 111 -1.05 7.30 8.32
CA THR A 111 -0.17 6.82 7.27
C THR A 111 -0.54 7.43 5.93
N LYS A 112 0.46 7.95 5.24
CA LYS A 112 0.39 8.38 3.85
C LYS A 112 1.47 7.64 3.07
N ALA A 113 1.11 7.09 1.91
CA ALA A 113 2.05 6.54 0.95
C ALA A 113 1.64 6.96 -0.45
N ASP A 114 2.61 7.08 -1.35
CA ASP A 114 2.40 7.47 -2.75
C ASP A 114 2.87 6.36 -3.69
N LEU A 115 1.94 5.49 -4.06
CA LEU A 115 2.15 4.50 -5.11
C LEU A 115 1.83 5.06 -6.51
N PHE A 116 1.07 6.15 -6.59
CA PHE A 116 0.69 6.78 -7.85
C PHE A 116 1.92 7.28 -8.64
N THR A 117 2.77 8.08 -8.01
CA THR A 117 3.93 8.70 -8.66
C THR A 117 4.89 7.69 -9.30
N PRO A 118 5.36 6.62 -8.61
CA PRO A 118 6.24 5.66 -9.25
C PRO A 118 5.54 4.87 -10.37
N MET A 119 4.23 4.64 -10.29
CA MET A 119 3.46 3.99 -11.36
C MET A 119 3.32 4.90 -12.58
N LEU A 120 3.11 6.20 -12.38
CA LEU A 120 3.10 7.19 -13.45
C LEU A 120 4.46 7.26 -14.16
N HIS A 121 5.56 7.25 -13.40
CA HIS A 121 6.90 7.21 -13.99
C HIS A 121 7.15 5.93 -14.78
N LEU A 122 6.65 4.78 -14.32
CA LEU A 122 6.82 3.51 -14.99
C LEU A 122 5.99 3.38 -16.28
N LEU A 123 4.74 3.86 -16.26
CA LEU A 123 3.79 3.71 -17.37
C LEU A 123 3.85 4.88 -18.37
N GLY A 124 4.37 6.03 -17.94
CA GLY A 124 4.59 7.22 -18.78
C GLY A 124 3.34 8.04 -19.08
N ASN A 125 2.15 7.63 -18.63
CA ASN A 125 0.91 8.37 -18.84
C ASN A 125 -0.15 8.04 -17.77
N ILE A 126 -1.06 8.99 -17.52
CA ILE A 126 -2.10 8.89 -16.48
C ILE A 126 -3.20 7.89 -16.88
N GLU A 127 -3.51 7.74 -18.17
CA GLU A 127 -4.57 6.84 -18.64
C GLU A 127 -4.25 5.37 -18.30
N ASP A 128 -3.00 4.95 -18.52
CA ASP A 128 -2.53 3.62 -18.16
C ASP A 128 -2.47 3.43 -16.64
N VAL A 129 -2.11 4.47 -15.87
CA VAL A 129 -2.16 4.41 -14.39
C VAL A 129 -3.59 4.19 -13.91
N ALA A 130 -4.55 4.94 -14.45
CA ALA A 130 -5.96 4.78 -14.12
C ALA A 130 -6.45 3.35 -14.41
N ARG A 131 -6.10 2.78 -15.58
CA ARG A 131 -6.41 1.39 -15.93
C ARG A 131 -5.78 0.36 -14.99
N VAL A 132 -4.57 0.61 -14.50
CA VAL A 132 -3.93 -0.28 -13.53
C VAL A 132 -4.70 -0.29 -12.22
N PHE A 133 -5.19 0.86 -11.75
CA PHE A 133 -5.90 0.97 -10.46
C PHE A 133 -7.42 0.72 -10.53
N ASP A 134 -8.04 0.77 -11.70
CA ASP A 134 -9.51 0.69 -11.89
C ASP A 134 -10.20 -0.52 -11.22
N SER A 135 -9.52 -1.67 -11.17
CA SER A 135 -10.00 -2.89 -10.50
C SER A 135 -8.91 -3.57 -9.68
N ALA A 136 -7.94 -2.78 -9.23
CA ALA A 136 -6.87 -3.28 -8.36
C ALA A 136 -7.38 -3.49 -6.93
N LEU A 137 -6.82 -4.49 -6.25
CA LEU A 137 -7.03 -4.72 -4.83
C LEU A 137 -6.06 -3.90 -3.95
N ILE A 138 -5.50 -2.84 -4.53
CA ILE A 138 -4.65 -1.85 -3.85
C ILE A 138 -4.98 -0.46 -4.38
N THR A 139 -5.01 0.54 -3.50
CA THR A 139 -5.24 1.94 -3.88
C THR A 139 -3.93 2.65 -4.27
N PRO A 140 -4.00 3.81 -4.94
CA PRO A 140 -2.84 4.65 -5.23
C PRO A 140 -2.09 5.15 -3.97
N GLU A 141 -2.75 5.13 -2.81
CA GLU A 141 -2.16 5.40 -1.50
C GLU A 141 -1.53 4.17 -0.84
N CYS A 142 -1.34 3.09 -1.61
CA CYS A 142 -0.81 1.80 -1.18
C CYS A 142 -1.64 1.13 -0.07
N LYS A 143 -2.97 1.32 -0.06
CA LYS A 143 -3.86 0.61 0.89
C LYS A 143 -4.46 -0.62 0.22
N MET A 144 -4.36 -1.77 0.88
CA MET A 144 -5.00 -3.00 0.40
C MET A 144 -6.52 -2.86 0.57
N VAL A 145 -7.29 -3.20 -0.45
CA VAL A 145 -8.74 -3.18 -0.38
C VAL A 145 -9.18 -4.47 0.33
N CYS A 146 -9.65 -4.36 1.57
CA CYS A 146 -10.20 -5.51 2.30
C CYS A 146 -11.48 -5.99 1.60
N MET A 147 -11.47 -7.24 1.13
CA MET A 147 -12.67 -7.93 0.66
C MET A 147 -13.52 -8.31 1.88
N GLY A 148 -14.28 -7.36 2.43
CA GLY A 148 -15.17 -7.65 3.56
C GLY A 148 -15.73 -6.44 4.30
N SER A 149 -16.72 -5.78 3.69
CA SER A 149 -18.05 -5.56 4.29
C SER A 149 -19.00 -5.16 3.15
N PRO A 150 -20.10 -5.88 2.88
CA PRO A 150 -21.16 -5.29 2.10
C PRO A 150 -21.68 -4.08 2.87
N GLU A 151 -21.85 -2.96 2.18
CA GLU A 151 -22.60 -1.82 2.70
C GLU A 151 -23.96 -2.35 3.19
N ILE A 152 -24.23 -2.16 4.49
CA ILE A 152 -25.54 -2.42 5.11
C ILE A 152 -26.49 -1.30 4.70
#